data_AF-A0A250VTP6-F1
#
_entry.id   AF-A0A250VTP6-F1
#
_cell.length_a   1.000
_cell.length_b   1.000
_cell.length_c   1.000
_cell.angle_alpha   90.00
_cell.angle_beta   90.00
_cell.angle_gamma   90.00
#
_symmetry.space_group_name_H-M   'P 1'
#
loop_
_entity.id
_entity.type
_entity.pdbx_description
1 polymer ?
#
loop_
_entity_poly.entity_id
_entity_poly.type
_entity_poly.pdbx_seq_one_letter_code
_entity_poly.pdbx_strand_id
1 'polypeptide(L)'
;MIEDLAVRHMVKNHRLARAVSDAAWSEFRSMLEYKAPWYGREVIAVDRWFPSSQLCSACNTLQDRMPLNVRTWTCDCGITHDRDVNAAHSLLAAGLAVTVCGAGVRPQRSTPDRQSATKQKPSRREP
;
A
#
# COMPACT_ATOMS: atom_id res chain seq x y z
N MET A 1 4.91 6.65 0.96
CA MET A 1 4.39 5.71 1.98
C MET A 1 3.08 5.13 1.47
N ILE A 2 2.90 3.82 1.59
CA ILE A 2 1.64 3.13 1.26
C ILE A 2 1.34 2.08 2.34
N GLU A 3 0.10 1.59 2.40
CA GLU A 3 -0.28 0.47 3.27
C GLU A 3 0.11 -0.88 2.64
N ASP A 4 0.57 -1.84 3.46
CA ASP A 4 0.68 -3.24 3.03
C ASP A 4 -0.69 -3.93 3.03
N LEU A 5 -1.47 -3.70 1.97
CA LEU A 5 -2.77 -4.34 1.83
C LEU A 5 -2.66 -5.85 1.58
N ALA A 6 -3.36 -6.64 2.40
CA ALA A 6 -3.53 -8.08 2.20
C ALA A 6 -4.59 -8.37 1.11
N VAL A 7 -4.36 -7.94 -0.13
CA VAL A 7 -5.34 -7.99 -1.23
C VAL A 7 -5.97 -9.38 -1.41
N ARG A 8 -5.16 -10.45 -1.31
CA ARG A 8 -5.64 -11.84 -1.38
C ARG A 8 -6.64 -12.22 -0.29
N HIS A 9 -6.57 -11.58 0.87
CA HIS A 9 -7.55 -11.76 1.95
C HIS A 9 -8.76 -10.87 1.75
N MET A 10 -8.57 -9.63 1.27
CA MET A 10 -9.67 -8.70 1.00
C MET A 10 -10.67 -9.26 -0.02
N VAL A 11 -10.18 -9.91 -1.09
CA VAL A 11 -11.03 -10.52 -2.12
C VAL A 11 -11.85 -11.72 -1.62
N LYS A 12 -11.55 -12.28 -0.44
CA LYS A 12 -12.37 -13.36 0.16
C LYS A 12 -13.71 -12.85 0.67
N ASN A 13 -13.85 -11.53 0.90
CA ASN A 13 -15.14 -10.94 1.24
C ASN A 13 -16.00 -10.79 -0.02
N HIS A 14 -16.92 -11.74 -0.25
CA HIS A 14 -17.77 -11.77 -1.46
C HIS A 14 -18.59 -10.49 -1.70
N ARG A 15 -18.89 -9.69 -0.67
CA ARG A 15 -19.60 -8.41 -0.82
C ARG A 15 -18.71 -7.31 -1.40
N LEU A 16 -17.39 -7.39 -1.18
CA LEU A 16 -16.42 -6.38 -1.62
C LEU A 16 -15.49 -6.90 -2.73
N ALA A 17 -15.49 -8.21 -3.01
CA ALA A 17 -14.53 -8.86 -3.90
C ALA A 17 -14.45 -8.21 -5.28
N ARG A 18 -15.60 -7.87 -5.87
CA ARG A 18 -15.65 -7.17 -7.16
C ARG A 18 -14.99 -5.79 -7.08
N ALA A 19 -15.42 -4.94 -6.13
CA ALA A 19 -14.84 -3.60 -5.96
C ALA A 19 -13.33 -3.62 -5.66
N VAL A 20 -12.87 -4.58 -4.85
CA VAL A 20 -11.43 -4.76 -4.57
C VAL A 20 -10.66 -5.22 -5.79
N SER A 21 -11.25 -6.09 -6.62
CA SER A 21 -10.61 -6.58 -7.86
C SER A 21 -10.55 -5.48 -8.92
N ASP A 22 -11.64 -4.74 -9.11
CA ASP A 22 -11.74 -3.64 -10.06
C ASP A 22 -10.74 -2.50 -9.74
N ALA A 23 -10.43 -2.31 -8.45
CA ALA A 23 -9.42 -1.32 -8.00
C ALA A 23 -7.97 -1.72 -8.27
N ALA A 24 -7.69 -2.99 -8.65
CA ALA A 24 -6.36 -3.46 -9.05
C ALA A 24 -5.21 -3.15 -8.06
N TRP A 25 -5.44 -3.19 -6.74
CA TRP A 25 -4.47 -2.76 -5.71
C TRP A 25 -3.07 -3.39 -5.81
N SER A 26 -2.97 -4.66 -6.21
CA SER A 26 -1.67 -5.33 -6.38
C SER A 26 -0.89 -4.78 -7.57
N GLU A 27 -1.58 -4.44 -8.66
CA GLU A 27 -0.97 -3.83 -9.84
C GLU A 27 -0.61 -2.36 -9.56
N PHE A 28 -1.50 -1.63 -8.88
CA PHE A 28 -1.22 -0.26 -8.44
C PHE A 28 0.09 -0.18 -7.64
N ARG A 29 0.28 -1.06 -6.65
CA ARG A 29 1.55 -1.14 -5.91
C ARG A 29 2.73 -1.46 -6.83
N SER A 30 2.59 -2.47 -7.69
CA SER A 30 3.66 -2.86 -8.63
C SER A 30 4.09 -1.69 -9.52
N MET A 31 3.12 -0.89 -10.00
CA MET A 31 3.38 0.28 -10.84
C MET A 31 4.07 1.41 -10.08
N LEU A 32 3.72 1.62 -8.80
CA LEU A 32 4.43 2.57 -7.94
C LEU A 32 5.88 2.13 -7.71
N GLU A 33 6.10 0.87 -7.33
CA GLU A 33 7.43 0.31 -7.10
C GLU A 33 8.29 0.37 -8.38
N TYR A 34 7.68 0.15 -9.54
CA TYR A 34 8.35 0.26 -10.84
C TYR A 34 8.72 1.70 -11.23
N LYS A 35 7.81 2.67 -11.06
CA LYS A 35 7.99 4.03 -11.57
C LYS A 35 8.67 4.99 -10.59
N ALA A 36 8.53 4.78 -9.28
CA ALA A 36 9.08 5.70 -8.28
C ALA A 36 10.61 5.93 -8.39
N PRO A 37 11.43 4.90 -8.67
CA PRO A 37 12.87 5.08 -8.84
C PRO A 37 13.26 6.03 -9.98
N TRP A 38 12.43 6.12 -11.04
CA TRP A 38 12.68 7.02 -12.18
C TRP A 38 12.70 8.50 -11.77
N TYR A 39 12.08 8.81 -10.65
CA TYR A 39 11.98 10.16 -10.09
C TYR A 39 12.78 10.32 -8.79
N GLY A 40 13.68 9.37 -8.48
CA GLY A 40 14.44 9.38 -7.23
C GLY A 40 13.54 9.26 -5.99
N ARG A 41 12.40 8.57 -6.11
CA ARG A 41 11.45 8.36 -5.00
C ARG A 41 11.50 6.92 -4.53
N GLU A 42 11.26 6.73 -3.25
CA GLU A 42 11.14 5.42 -2.63
C GLU A 42 9.68 5.11 -2.26
N VAL A 43 9.25 3.87 -2.49
CA VAL A 43 7.95 3.36 -2.04
C VAL A 43 8.18 2.47 -0.83
N ILE A 44 7.80 2.97 0.34
CA ILE A 44 7.84 2.21 1.59
C ILE A 44 6.41 1.79 1.93
N ALA A 45 6.23 0.49 2.15
CA ALA A 45 4.99 -0.09 2.65
C ALA A 45 5.04 -0.17 4.18
N VAL A 46 4.08 0.49 4.84
CA VAL A 46 3.89 0.41 6.29
C VAL A 46 3.19 -0.91 6.64
N ASP A 47 3.54 -1.48 7.79
CA ASP A 47 2.97 -2.75 8.26
C ASP A 47 1.43 -2.74 8.23
N ARG A 48 0.85 -3.88 7.83
CA ARG A 48 -0.59 -4.01 7.62
C ARG A 48 -1.44 -3.88 8.87
N TRP A 49 -0.85 -4.09 10.04
CA TRP A 49 -1.53 -4.02 11.33
C TRP A 49 -1.46 -2.63 11.93
N PHE A 50 -0.74 -1.70 11.29
CA PHE A 50 -0.72 -0.30 11.68
C PHE A 50 -2.12 0.30 11.50
N PRO A 51 -2.76 0.84 12.55
CA PRO A 51 -4.15 1.27 12.52
C PRO A 51 -4.32 2.67 11.93
N SER A 52 -3.81 2.91 10.72
CA SER A 52 -3.76 4.22 10.03
C SER A 52 -5.06 5.01 10.09
N SER A 53 -6.19 4.34 9.82
CA SER A 53 -7.53 4.95 9.77
C SER A 53 -8.22 5.10 11.13
N GLN A 54 -7.75 4.40 12.17
CA GLN A 54 -8.31 4.46 13.53
C GLN A 54 -7.48 5.36 14.46
N LEU A 55 -6.19 5.54 14.16
CA LEU A 55 -5.30 6.37 14.95
C LEU A 55 -5.56 7.85 14.64
N CYS A 56 -5.87 8.65 15.64
CA CYS A 56 -5.90 10.10 15.50
C CYS A 56 -4.50 10.63 15.17
N SER A 57 -4.31 11.21 13.99
CA SER A 57 -3.01 11.79 13.60
C SER A 57 -2.58 12.99 14.44
N ALA A 58 -3.47 13.58 15.23
CA ALA A 58 -3.18 14.74 16.06
C ALA A 58 -2.81 14.38 17.51
N CYS A 59 -3.53 13.45 18.15
CA CYS A 59 -3.30 13.09 19.55
C CYS A 59 -2.87 11.64 19.77
N ASN A 60 -2.77 10.83 18.72
CA ASN A 60 -2.44 9.41 18.75
C ASN A 60 -3.42 8.52 19.54
N THR A 61 -4.61 9.02 19.89
CA THR A 61 -5.67 8.18 20.46
C THR A 61 -6.21 7.23 19.40
N LEU A 62 -6.30 5.94 19.75
CA LEU A 62 -6.87 4.92 18.90
C LEU A 62 -8.40 4.89 19.05
N GLN A 63 -9.11 4.95 17.93
CA GLN A 63 -10.56 4.77 17.90
C GLN A 63 -10.94 3.30 17.92
N ASP A 64 -11.91 2.94 18.77
CA ASP A 64 -12.35 1.54 18.97
C ASP A 64 -12.87 0.88 17.69
N ARG A 65 -13.62 1.61 16.86
CA ARG A 65 -14.23 1.08 15.63
C ARG A 65 -14.21 2.11 14.51
N MET A 66 -13.90 1.64 13.31
CA MET A 66 -13.88 2.48 12.10
C MET A 66 -14.57 1.76 10.91
N PRO A 67 -15.90 1.54 10.97
CA PRO A 67 -16.66 0.83 9.93
C PRO A 67 -16.57 1.53 8.57
N LEU A 68 -16.47 0.81 7.45
CA LEU A 68 -16.14 1.39 6.12
C LEU A 68 -17.00 2.60 5.68
N ASN A 69 -18.24 2.72 6.15
CA ASN A 69 -19.14 3.83 5.82
C ASN A 69 -18.83 5.15 6.56
N VAL A 70 -18.02 5.14 7.62
CA VAL A 70 -17.70 6.36 8.40
C VAL A 70 -16.59 7.16 7.71
N ARG A 71 -16.93 8.10 6.84
CA ARG A 71 -15.95 8.89 6.07
C ARG A 71 -15.37 10.08 6.85
N THR A 72 -16.11 10.58 7.83
CA THR A 72 -15.69 11.68 8.70
C THR A 72 -15.99 11.31 10.15
N TRP A 73 -15.09 11.64 11.07
CA TRP A 73 -15.25 11.38 12.49
C TRP A 73 -14.56 12.47 13.33
N THR A 74 -15.03 12.69 14.55
CA THR A 74 -14.42 13.64 15.49
C THR A 74 -13.75 12.85 16.60
N CYS A 75 -12.47 13.12 16.84
CA CYS A 75 -11.73 12.53 17.95
C CYS A 75 -12.11 13.21 19.27
N ASP A 76 -11.94 12.51 20.39
CA ASP A 76 -12.13 13.06 21.74
C ASP A 76 -11.20 14.25 22.03
N CYS A 77 -10.09 14.38 21.30
CA CYS A 77 -9.23 15.57 21.34
C CYS A 77 -9.85 16.80 20.64
N GLY A 78 -11.05 16.68 20.08
CA GLY A 78 -11.83 17.77 19.46
C GLY A 78 -11.59 17.97 17.96
N ILE A 79 -10.67 17.23 17.32
CA ILE A 79 -10.37 17.37 15.89
C ILE A 79 -11.29 16.49 15.06
N THR A 80 -11.90 17.10 14.04
CA THR A 80 -12.64 16.37 13.01
C THR A 80 -11.72 15.97 11.86
N HIS A 81 -11.77 14.69 11.50
CA HIS A 81 -10.96 14.07 10.48
C HIS A 81 -11.81 13.62 9.30
N ASP A 82 -11.34 13.87 8.08
CA ASP A 82 -11.60 12.96 6.96
C ASP A 82 -10.76 11.69 7.16
N ARG A 83 -11.38 10.51 7.01
CA ARG A 83 -10.75 9.21 7.29
C ARG A 83 -9.47 9.02 6.49
N ASP A 84 -9.52 9.30 5.19
CA ASP A 84 -8.41 8.96 4.28
C ASP A 84 -7.28 9.98 4.42
N VAL A 85 -7.60 11.26 4.63
CA VAL A 85 -6.60 12.30 4.95
C VAL A 85 -5.90 11.98 6.27
N ASN A 86 -6.65 11.59 7.30
CA ASN A 86 -6.06 11.18 8.57
C ASN A 86 -5.16 9.94 8.41
N ALA A 87 -5.63 8.93 7.67
CA ALA A 87 -4.82 7.74 7.39
C ALA A 87 -3.52 8.10 6.67
N ALA A 88 -3.55 9.03 5.71
CA ALA A 88 -2.35 9.50 5.02
C ALA A 88 -1.35 10.17 5.99
N HIS A 89 -1.82 11.02 6.92
CA HIS A 89 -0.96 11.62 7.95
C HIS A 89 -0.35 10.56 8.87
N SER A 90 -1.16 9.61 9.35
CA SER A 90 -0.70 8.51 10.20
C SER A 90 0.36 7.65 9.48
N LEU A 91 0.17 7.36 8.19
CA LEU A 91 1.14 6.61 7.38
C LEU A 91 2.43 7.37 7.12
N LEU A 92 2.37 8.69 6.93
CA LEU A 92 3.56 9.52 6.79
C LEU A 92 4.37 9.48 8.09
N ALA A 93 3.73 9.68 9.23
CA ALA A 93 4.39 9.64 10.54
C ALA A 93 5.01 8.27 10.82
N ALA A 94 4.25 7.18 10.60
CA ALA A 94 4.76 5.81 10.75
C ALA A 94 5.93 5.53 9.80
N GLY A 95 5.79 5.89 8.51
CA GLY A 95 6.82 5.68 7.52
C GLY A 95 8.13 6.41 7.84
N LEU A 96 8.05 7.65 8.32
CA LEU A 96 9.24 8.41 8.76
C LEU A 96 9.91 7.75 9.96
N ALA A 97 9.13 7.29 10.94
CA ALA A 97 9.67 6.56 12.09
C ALA A 97 10.38 5.27 11.65
N VAL A 98 9.83 4.56 10.66
CA VAL A 98 10.44 3.36 10.07
C VAL A 98 11.77 3.69 9.38
N THR A 99 11.82 4.75 8.57
CA THR A 99 13.04 5.16 7.86
C THR A 99 14.16 5.60 8.82
N VAL A 100 13.81 6.29 9.90
CA VAL A 100 14.78 6.78 10.89
C VAL A 100 15.27 5.68 11.84
N CYS A 101 14.35 4.81 12.30
CA CYS A 101 14.64 3.83 13.35
C CYS A 101 14.92 2.40 12.83
N GLY A 102 14.76 2.14 11.53
CA GLY A 102 15.00 0.83 10.91
C GLY A 102 14.00 -0.27 11.30
N ALA A 103 12.87 0.09 11.93
CA ALA A 103 11.89 -0.88 12.41
C ALA A 103 10.89 -1.28 11.30
N GLY A 104 10.75 -2.57 11.00
CA GLY A 104 9.53 -3.11 10.37
C GLY A 104 9.28 -2.81 8.89
N VAL A 105 10.31 -2.54 8.07
CA VAL A 105 10.12 -2.49 6.61
C VAL A 105 9.97 -3.91 6.07
N ARG A 106 8.86 -4.22 5.40
CA ARG A 106 8.82 -5.38 4.52
C ARG A 106 9.63 -5.03 3.26
N PRO A 107 10.70 -5.77 2.91
CA PRO A 107 11.49 -5.46 1.73
C PRO A 107 10.61 -5.32 0.50
N GLN A 108 10.99 -4.41 -0.41
CA GLN A 108 10.50 -4.37 -1.78
C GLN A 108 10.43 -5.82 -2.30
N ARG A 109 9.30 -6.21 -2.88
CA ARG A 109 9.23 -7.51 -3.56
C ARG A 109 10.25 -7.45 -4.68
N SER A 110 11.33 -8.22 -4.56
CA SER A 110 12.28 -8.39 -5.65
C SER A 110 11.50 -8.90 -6.86
N THR A 111 11.38 -8.06 -7.89
CA THR A 111 10.95 -8.53 -9.20
C THR A 111 12.00 -9.55 -9.65
N PRO A 112 11.63 -10.80 -10.00
CA PRO A 112 12.58 -11.70 -10.61
C PRO A 112 13.07 -11.01 -11.89
N ASP A 113 14.38 -10.87 -12.01
CA ASP A 113 15.05 -10.29 -13.16
C ASP A 113 14.50 -10.96 -14.42
N ARG A 114 13.67 -10.22 -15.16
CA ARG A 114 12.98 -10.72 -16.34
C ARG A 114 14.02 -10.69 -17.46
N GLN A 115 14.89 -11.70 -17.50
CA GLN A 115 15.77 -11.93 -18.64
C GLN A 115 14.91 -11.91 -19.89
N SER A 116 15.11 -10.88 -20.71
CA SER A 116 14.35 -10.70 -21.95
C SER A 116 14.63 -11.91 -22.84
N ALA A 117 13.56 -12.61 -23.24
CA ALA A 117 13.69 -13.74 -24.15
C ALA A 117 14.26 -13.26 -25.49
N THR A 118 15.54 -13.54 -25.73
CA THR A 118 16.21 -13.28 -26.99
C THR A 118 15.48 -14.06 -28.09
N LYS A 119 14.96 -13.35 -29.09
CA LYS A 119 14.35 -13.93 -30.30
C LYS A 119 15.34 -14.90 -30.95
N GLN A 120 15.09 -16.20 -30.88
CA GLN A 120 15.82 -17.18 -31.69
C GLN A 120 15.27 -17.13 -33.12
N LYS A 121 16.15 -16.89 -34.09
CA LYS A 121 15.83 -16.90 -35.51
C LYS A 121 15.73 -18.36 -35.98
N PRO A 122 14.67 -18.77 -36.70
CA PRO A 122 14.53 -20.15 -37.14
C PRO A 122 15.62 -20.50 -38.16
N SER A 123 16.30 -21.62 -37.93
CA SER A 123 17.31 -22.17 -38.83
C SER A 123 16.63 -22.65 -40.12
N ARG A 124 17.01 -22.05 -41.25
CA ARG A 124 16.60 -22.46 -42.59
C ARG A 124 17.30 -23.78 -42.93
N ARG A 125 16.53 -24.85 -43.17
CA ARG A 125 17.07 -26.06 -43.81
C ARG A 125 17.13 -25.82 -45.31
N GLU A 126 18.33 -25.92 -45.88
CA GLU A 126 18.57 -25.96 -47.32
C GLU A 126 18.59 -27.42 -47.82
N PRO A 127 18.38 -27.64 -49.14
CA PRO A 127 17.63 -28.78 -49.69
C PRO A 127 18.35 -30.14 -49.62
#